data_AF-A0A1A3QKE9-F1
#
_entry.id   AF-A0A1A3QKE9-F1
#
_cell.length_a   1.000
_cell.length_b   1.000
_cell.length_c   1.000
_cell.angle_alpha   90.00
_cell.angle_beta   90.00
_cell.angle_gamma   90.00
#
_symmetry.space_group_name_H-M   'P 1'
#
loop_
_entity.id
_entity.type
_entity.pdbx_description
1 polymer ?
#
loop_
_entity_poly.entity_id
_entity_poly.type
_entity_poly.pdbx_seq_one_letter_code
_entity_poly.pdbx_strand_id
1 'polypeptide(L)'
;MAGAFESALAATVHPVLVAANRSDLVSLVMSNLFGQNAPAIAETESQYEQMWAQDVAAMVGYHGGASVAAAQLGAPMQALQNLPGMVANAAANVGYGNIGTDNLGFFNNGAYNVGIGNIGTIEFGINNTGFANFGIGNVNPNTTWNAGNIGTLLNNPSLLTAETTGNIGFFNNGNNNFGGWNTGLSNAGFFNNGTGNTGLGIGFLRALSLGNTGNFNQGLFNFGNFDLGIGNTGNNLIGIGLTGDHKIGVGPFYIPA
;
A
#
# COMPACT_ATOMS: atom_id res chain seq x y z
N MET A 1 21.89 34.23 -15.43
CA MET A 1 21.72 34.83 -16.77
C MET A 1 21.74 36.36 -16.74
N ALA A 2 20.98 37.04 -15.87
CA ALA A 2 20.95 38.51 -15.81
C ALA A 2 22.34 39.18 -15.74
N GLY A 3 23.20 38.78 -14.80
CA GLY A 3 24.55 39.36 -14.68
C GLY A 3 25.49 39.12 -15.88
N ALA A 4 25.34 38.00 -16.60
CA ALA A 4 26.14 37.74 -17.80
C ALA A 4 25.69 38.61 -18.99
N PHE A 5 24.38 38.84 -19.11
CA PHE A 5 23.81 39.76 -20.09
C PHE A 5 24.23 41.21 -19.82
N GLU A 6 24.11 41.66 -18.57
CA GLU A 6 24.49 43.02 -18.15
C GLU A 6 25.98 43.30 -18.38
N SER A 7 26.86 42.33 -18.05
CA SER A 7 28.29 42.45 -18.29
C SER A 7 28.65 42.52 -19.78
N ALA A 8 27.95 41.76 -20.63
CA ALA A 8 28.17 41.79 -22.07
C ALA A 8 27.70 43.11 -22.67
N LEU A 9 26.50 43.56 -22.30
CA LEU A 9 25.93 44.84 -22.74
C LEU A 9 26.84 46.03 -22.38
N ALA A 10 27.41 46.02 -21.17
CA ALA A 10 28.33 47.07 -20.74
C ALA A 10 29.70 47.03 -21.45
N ALA A 11 30.13 45.84 -21.88
CA ALA A 11 31.41 45.65 -22.56
C ALA A 11 31.33 45.87 -24.08
N THR A 12 30.14 45.77 -24.69
CA THR A 12 29.94 46.02 -26.12
C THR A 12 30.18 47.49 -26.47
N VAL A 13 30.90 47.72 -27.56
CA VAL A 13 31.22 49.04 -28.10
C VAL A 13 29.95 49.72 -28.59
N HIS A 14 29.79 50.99 -28.22
CA HIS A 14 28.63 51.77 -28.65
C HIS A 14 28.69 52.05 -30.17
N PRO A 15 27.60 51.86 -30.95
CA PRO A 15 27.61 52.02 -32.41
C PRO A 15 28.07 53.39 -32.91
N VAL A 16 27.88 54.44 -32.10
CA VAL A 16 28.35 55.81 -32.42
C VAL A 16 29.88 55.89 -32.52
N LEU A 17 30.62 55.13 -31.71
CA LEU A 17 32.09 55.10 -31.77
C LEU A 17 32.58 54.43 -33.05
N VAL A 18 31.92 53.34 -33.44
CA VAL A 18 32.18 52.66 -34.71
C VAL A 18 31.90 53.60 -35.87
N ALA A 19 30.73 54.27 -35.87
CA ALA A 19 30.36 55.21 -36.92
C ALA A 19 31.34 56.40 -37.03
N ALA A 20 31.79 56.95 -35.90
CA ALA A 20 32.79 58.03 -35.87
C ALA A 20 34.11 57.58 -36.51
N ASN A 21 34.66 56.44 -36.08
CA ASN A 21 35.86 55.86 -36.65
C ASN A 21 35.75 55.63 -38.17
N ARG A 22 34.61 55.09 -38.63
CA ARG A 22 34.38 54.88 -40.07
C ARG A 22 34.30 56.19 -40.86
N SER A 23 33.73 57.25 -40.27
CA SER A 23 33.69 58.59 -40.88
C SER A 23 35.08 59.21 -40.97
N ASP A 24 35.89 59.07 -39.92
CA ASP A 24 37.27 59.58 -39.87
C ASP A 24 38.15 58.87 -40.90
N LEU A 25 38.00 57.56 -41.03
CA LEU A 25 38.69 56.77 -42.06
C LEU A 25 38.38 57.30 -43.47
N VAL A 26 37.11 57.54 -43.78
CA VAL A 26 36.70 58.06 -45.09
C VAL A 26 37.32 59.44 -45.35
N SER A 27 37.32 60.33 -44.35
CA SER A 27 37.92 61.67 -44.46
C SER A 27 39.44 61.60 -44.72
N LEU A 28 40.15 60.74 -43.99
CA LEU A 28 41.59 60.54 -44.14
C LEU A 28 41.95 59.96 -45.50
N VAL A 29 41.17 58.98 -45.99
CA VAL A 29 41.35 58.38 -47.32
C VAL A 29 41.11 59.41 -48.42
N MET A 30 40.03 60.20 -48.33
CA MET A 30 39.69 61.20 -49.34
C MET A 30 40.73 62.32 -49.45
N SER A 31 41.47 62.60 -48.38
CA SER A 31 42.55 63.60 -48.35
C SER A 31 43.95 63.02 -48.61
N ASN A 32 44.09 61.71 -48.86
CA ASN A 32 45.38 61.02 -48.99
C ASN A 32 46.01 61.09 -50.40
N LEU A 33 45.93 62.23 -51.09
CA LEU A 33 46.34 62.36 -52.50
C LEU A 33 47.83 62.01 -52.73
N PHE A 34 48.69 62.28 -51.75
CA PHE A 34 50.14 62.04 -51.82
C PHE A 34 50.64 60.96 -50.85
N GLY A 35 49.73 60.19 -50.24
CA GLY A 35 50.11 59.15 -49.27
C GLY A 35 50.51 59.66 -47.88
N GLN A 36 50.41 60.96 -47.61
CA GLN A 36 50.83 61.58 -46.36
C GLN A 36 49.98 61.14 -45.14
N ASN A 37 48.73 60.74 -45.37
CA ASN A 37 47.82 60.30 -44.31
C ASN A 37 47.94 58.79 -44.02
N ALA A 38 48.83 58.06 -44.69
CA ALA A 38 48.97 56.61 -44.49
C ALA A 38 49.16 56.20 -43.01
N PRO A 39 49.97 56.89 -42.18
CA PRO A 39 50.09 56.56 -40.76
C PRO A 39 48.78 56.77 -39.97
N ALA A 40 48.02 57.83 -40.29
CA ALA A 40 46.76 58.14 -39.61
C ALA A 40 45.62 57.16 -40.01
N ILE A 41 45.62 56.70 -41.26
CA ILE A 41 44.71 55.65 -41.74
C ILE A 41 44.98 54.35 -40.97
N ALA A 42 46.25 53.93 -40.89
CA ALA A 42 46.64 52.71 -40.17
C ALA A 42 46.25 52.76 -38.68
N GLU A 43 46.40 53.92 -38.04
CA GLU A 43 45.95 54.13 -36.65
C GLU A 43 44.42 54.02 -36.53
N THR A 44 43.67 54.63 -37.46
CA THR A 44 42.20 54.57 -37.45
C THR A 44 41.70 53.14 -37.68
N GLU A 45 42.35 52.37 -38.55
CA GLU A 45 42.05 50.95 -38.76
C GLU A 45 42.40 50.11 -37.52
N SER A 46 43.53 50.38 -36.86
CA SER A 46 43.91 49.74 -35.59
C SER A 46 42.85 49.95 -34.50
N GLN A 47 42.30 51.16 -34.37
CA GLN A 47 41.22 51.46 -33.42
C GLN A 47 39.93 50.69 -33.74
N TYR A 48 39.61 50.50 -35.03
CA TYR A 48 38.48 49.68 -35.44
C TYR A 48 38.67 48.21 -35.05
N GLU A 49 39.86 47.66 -35.26
CA GLU A 49 40.19 46.28 -34.87
C GLU A 49 40.15 46.09 -33.34
N GLN A 50 40.53 47.11 -32.56
CA GLN A 50 40.36 47.08 -31.10
C GLN A 50 38.88 47.03 -30.69
N MET A 51 38.03 47.83 -31.33
CA MET A 51 36.58 47.79 -31.09
C MET A 51 35.98 46.44 -31.47
N TRP A 52 36.42 45.86 -32.59
CA TRP A 52 36.02 44.51 -33.00
C TRP A 52 36.43 43.44 -31.99
N ALA A 53 37.69 43.47 -31.53
CA ALA A 53 38.20 42.52 -30.55
C ALA A 53 37.44 42.62 -29.21
N GLN A 54 37.07 43.83 -28.79
CA GLN A 54 36.29 44.06 -27.58
C GLN A 54 34.88 43.45 -27.69
N ASP A 55 34.18 43.66 -28.79
CA ASP A 55 32.84 43.09 -29.01
C ASP A 55 32.85 41.56 -29.07
N VAL A 56 33.86 40.98 -29.72
CA VAL A 56 34.04 39.52 -29.76
C VAL A 56 34.28 38.98 -28.35
N ALA A 57 35.14 39.62 -27.55
CA ALA A 57 35.39 39.21 -26.17
C ALA A 57 34.11 39.29 -25.30
N ALA A 58 33.31 40.35 -25.46
CA ALA A 58 32.04 40.50 -24.74
C ALA A 58 31.06 39.36 -25.07
N MET A 59 30.91 39.00 -26.34
CA MET A 59 29.98 37.95 -26.78
C MET A 59 30.45 36.54 -26.42
N VAL A 60 31.77 36.27 -26.44
CA VAL A 60 32.34 35.01 -25.95
C VAL A 60 32.09 34.85 -24.46
N GLY A 61 32.28 35.93 -23.67
CA GLY A 61 31.96 35.94 -22.25
C GLY A 61 30.48 35.67 -21.97
N TYR A 62 29.58 36.32 -22.71
CA TYR A 62 28.14 36.07 -22.63
C TYR A 62 27.78 34.61 -22.90
N HIS A 63 28.32 34.03 -23.99
CA HIS A 63 28.06 32.64 -24.36
C HIS A 63 28.51 31.67 -23.26
N GLY A 64 29.70 31.88 -22.68
CA GLY A 64 30.19 31.08 -21.56
C GLY A 64 29.27 31.15 -20.34
N GLY A 65 28.90 32.36 -19.90
CA GLY A 65 28.02 32.57 -18.76
C GLY A 65 26.60 32.02 -18.96
N ALA A 66 26.04 32.19 -20.16
CA ALA A 66 24.73 31.64 -20.53
C ALA A 66 24.74 30.11 -20.56
N SER A 67 25.80 29.51 -21.12
CA SER A 67 25.96 28.04 -21.20
C SER A 67 26.06 27.40 -19.81
N VAL A 68 26.81 28.01 -18.88
CA VAL A 68 26.90 27.55 -17.49
C VAL A 68 25.55 27.63 -16.79
N ALA A 69 24.82 28.73 -16.96
CA ALA A 69 23.48 28.88 -16.39
C ALA A 69 22.49 27.86 -16.97
N ALA A 70 22.57 27.58 -18.26
CA ALA A 70 21.73 26.57 -18.92
C ALA A 70 22.04 25.16 -18.43
N ALA A 71 23.32 24.83 -18.19
CA ALA A 71 23.72 23.52 -17.66
C ALA A 71 23.13 23.22 -16.26
N GLN A 72 22.86 24.25 -15.46
CA GLN A 72 22.26 24.09 -14.12
C GLN A 72 20.77 23.70 -14.16
N LEU A 73 20.10 23.80 -15.32
CA LEU A 73 18.69 23.41 -15.48
C LEU A 73 18.49 21.90 -15.72
N GLY A 74 19.55 21.07 -15.72
CA GLY A 74 19.42 19.61 -15.91
C GLY A 74 18.82 18.84 -14.72
N ALA A 75 18.93 19.39 -13.51
CA ALA A 75 18.56 18.72 -12.26
C ALA A 75 17.04 18.37 -12.12
N PRO A 76 16.08 19.22 -12.54
CA PRO A 76 14.65 18.91 -12.42
C PRO A 76 14.19 17.77 -13.33
N MET A 77 14.82 17.59 -14.51
CA MET A 77 14.45 16.51 -15.44
C MET A 77 14.86 15.13 -14.92
N GLN A 78 16.00 15.04 -14.24
CA GLN A 78 16.46 13.80 -13.61
C GLN A 78 15.56 13.40 -12.42
N ALA A 79 15.09 14.38 -11.65
CA ALA A 79 14.12 14.14 -10.59
C ALA A 79 12.76 13.64 -11.15
N LEU A 80 12.32 14.17 -12.29
CA LEU A 80 11.06 13.79 -12.93
C LEU A 80 11.12 12.42 -13.63
N GLN A 81 12.29 12.03 -14.15
CA GLN A 81 12.51 10.69 -14.71
C GLN A 81 12.50 9.58 -13.67
N ASN A 82 12.79 9.92 -12.41
CA ASN A 82 12.74 8.98 -11.29
C ASN A 82 11.34 8.87 -10.64
N LEU A 83 10.42 9.78 -10.95
CA LEU A 83 9.04 9.75 -10.43
C LEU A 83 8.33 8.42 -10.76
N PRO A 84 8.34 7.93 -12.02
CA PRO A 84 7.74 6.64 -12.35
C PRO A 84 8.39 5.48 -11.60
N GLY A 85 9.70 5.52 -11.33
CA GLY A 85 10.40 4.49 -10.55
C GLY A 85 10.05 4.52 -9.06
N MET A 86 9.75 5.69 -8.50
CA MET A 86 9.26 5.85 -7.11
C MET A 86 7.80 5.41 -6.97
N VAL A 87 6.98 5.60 -8.02
CA VAL A 87 5.57 5.16 -8.06
C VAL A 87 5.46 3.68 -8.43
N ALA A 88 6.37 3.13 -9.23
CA ALA A 88 6.35 1.74 -9.69
C ALA A 88 7.09 0.76 -8.77
N ASN A 89 8.08 1.20 -7.98
CA ASN A 89 8.63 0.36 -6.89
C ASN A 89 7.67 0.23 -5.69
N ALA A 90 6.54 0.94 -5.72
CA ALA A 90 5.37 0.60 -4.94
C ALA A 90 4.47 -0.32 -5.78
N ALA A 91 4.53 -1.62 -5.50
CA ALA A 91 3.35 -2.48 -5.61
C ALA A 91 2.28 -1.85 -4.72
N ALA A 92 1.40 -1.06 -5.34
CA ALA A 92 0.98 0.24 -4.83
C ALA A 92 0.01 0.11 -3.66
N ASN A 93 0.49 0.47 -2.47
CA ASN A 93 -0.41 0.81 -1.40
C ASN A 93 -1.22 2.06 -1.81
N VAL A 94 -2.54 1.96 -1.85
CA VAL A 94 -3.46 3.06 -2.12
C VAL A 94 -4.05 3.55 -0.80
N GLY A 95 -3.84 4.81 -0.46
CA GLY A 95 -4.28 5.43 0.79
C GLY A 95 -3.13 5.71 1.77
N TYR A 96 -3.43 6.09 3.02
CA TYR A 96 -2.44 6.64 3.95
C TYR A 96 -1.99 5.65 5.03
N GLY A 97 -0.70 5.64 5.35
CA GLY A 97 -0.15 4.87 6.49
C GLY A 97 -0.03 3.37 6.27
N ASN A 98 -0.20 2.88 5.04
CA ASN A 98 -0.04 1.46 4.72
C ASN A 98 1.45 1.04 4.66
N ILE A 99 1.79 -0.12 5.21
CA ILE A 99 3.11 -0.74 5.23
C ILE A 99 3.04 -2.08 4.46
N GLY A 100 3.99 -2.33 3.55
CA GLY A 100 4.02 -3.52 2.70
C GLY A 100 3.56 -3.25 1.27
N THR A 101 2.83 -4.17 0.63
CA THR A 101 2.51 -4.11 -0.81
C THR A 101 1.02 -4.25 -1.12
N ASP A 102 0.53 -3.55 -2.15
CA ASP A 102 -0.81 -3.70 -2.72
C ASP A 102 -1.97 -3.56 -1.71
N ASN A 103 -1.79 -2.77 -0.64
CA ASN A 103 -2.84 -2.50 0.33
C ASN A 103 -3.73 -1.33 -0.10
N LEU A 104 -5.04 -1.44 0.01
CA LEU A 104 -6.03 -0.39 -0.23
C LEU A 104 -6.66 0.09 1.09
N GLY A 105 -6.59 1.38 1.38
CA GLY A 105 -7.21 2.02 2.56
C GLY A 105 -6.19 2.64 3.50
N PHE A 106 -6.37 2.47 4.81
CA PHE A 106 -5.60 3.20 5.83
C PHE A 106 -4.91 2.28 6.83
N PHE A 107 -3.65 2.57 7.16
CA PHE A 107 -2.92 1.91 8.26
C PHE A 107 -2.83 0.38 8.17
N ASN A 108 -2.95 -0.20 6.97
CA ASN A 108 -2.80 -1.64 6.79
C ASN A 108 -1.31 -2.03 6.81
N ASN A 109 -0.97 -3.19 7.37
CA ASN A 109 0.39 -3.72 7.43
C ASN A 109 0.45 -5.13 6.84
N GLY A 110 1.24 -5.34 5.78
CA GLY A 110 1.38 -6.61 5.09
C GLY A 110 1.02 -6.48 3.61
N ALA A 111 0.29 -7.44 3.04
CA ALA A 111 0.04 -7.46 1.59
C ALA A 111 -1.42 -7.68 1.18
N TYR A 112 -1.87 -7.00 0.12
CA TYR A 112 -3.20 -7.20 -0.48
C TYR A 112 -4.38 -6.93 0.47
N ASN A 113 -4.19 -6.11 1.51
CA ASN A 113 -5.25 -5.82 2.47
C ASN A 113 -6.14 -4.68 1.97
N VAL A 114 -7.45 -4.76 2.23
CA VAL A 114 -8.44 -3.73 1.87
C VAL A 114 -9.18 -3.28 3.13
N GLY A 115 -9.07 -2.00 3.48
CA GLY A 115 -9.81 -1.39 4.59
C GLY A 115 -8.90 -0.65 5.58
N ILE A 116 -9.11 -0.82 6.88
CA ILE A 116 -8.47 0.00 7.92
C ILE A 116 -7.77 -0.88 8.96
N GLY A 117 -6.48 -0.62 9.20
CA GLY A 117 -5.75 -1.18 10.35
C GLY A 117 -5.55 -2.69 10.30
N ASN A 118 -5.65 -3.32 9.13
CA ASN A 118 -5.48 -4.76 9.01
C ASN A 118 -3.99 -5.15 9.05
N ILE A 119 -3.65 -6.30 9.64
CA ILE A 119 -2.28 -6.82 9.75
C ILE A 119 -2.22 -8.24 9.16
N GLY A 120 -1.44 -8.46 8.11
CA GLY A 120 -1.31 -9.77 7.48
C GLY A 120 -1.54 -9.71 5.97
N THR A 121 -2.20 -10.72 5.41
CA THR A 121 -2.38 -10.81 3.95
C THR A 121 -3.80 -11.14 3.52
N ILE A 122 -4.30 -10.43 2.52
CA ILE A 122 -5.64 -10.62 1.93
C ILE A 122 -6.75 -10.31 2.97
N GLU A 123 -6.50 -9.37 3.89
CA GLU A 123 -7.48 -8.97 4.90
C GLU A 123 -8.44 -7.92 4.34
N PHE A 124 -9.75 -8.17 4.40
CA PHE A 124 -10.79 -7.22 4.00
C PHE A 124 -11.59 -6.74 5.22
N GLY A 125 -11.63 -5.43 5.45
CA GLY A 125 -12.44 -4.79 6.49
C GLY A 125 -11.60 -4.03 7.51
N ILE A 126 -11.87 -4.20 8.81
CA ILE A 126 -11.30 -3.34 9.86
C ILE A 126 -10.60 -4.19 10.94
N ASN A 127 -9.36 -3.84 11.25
CA ASN A 127 -8.58 -4.40 12.35
C ASN A 127 -8.52 -5.95 12.35
N ASN A 128 -8.51 -6.58 11.17
CA ASN A 128 -8.28 -8.01 11.08
C ASN A 128 -6.77 -8.31 11.16
N THR A 129 -6.41 -9.44 11.73
CA THR A 129 -5.02 -9.91 11.85
C THR A 129 -4.91 -11.36 11.40
N GLY A 130 -4.10 -11.64 10.37
CA GLY A 130 -3.95 -13.02 9.90
C GLY A 130 -3.82 -13.21 8.39
N PHE A 131 -4.58 -14.19 7.89
CA PHE A 131 -4.68 -14.51 6.48
C PHE A 131 -6.14 -14.60 6.03
N ALA A 132 -6.48 -13.85 4.98
CA ALA A 132 -7.73 -13.92 4.24
C ALA A 132 -9.00 -13.67 5.07
N ASN A 133 -8.97 -12.76 6.06
CA ASN A 133 -10.19 -12.45 6.82
C ASN A 133 -11.09 -11.44 6.15
N PHE A 134 -12.39 -11.56 6.40
CA PHE A 134 -13.40 -10.60 5.95
C PHE A 134 -14.26 -10.12 7.11
N GLY A 135 -14.29 -8.81 7.32
CA GLY A 135 -15.15 -8.12 8.29
C GLY A 135 -14.35 -7.39 9.37
N ILE A 136 -14.65 -7.57 10.65
CA ILE A 136 -14.13 -6.69 11.71
C ILE A 136 -13.49 -7.47 12.86
N GLY A 137 -12.24 -7.14 13.19
CA GLY A 137 -11.60 -7.59 14.42
C GLY A 137 -11.36 -9.11 14.48
N ASN A 138 -11.21 -9.77 13.34
CA ASN A 138 -10.89 -11.19 13.31
C ASN A 138 -9.38 -11.40 13.50
N VAL A 139 -8.98 -12.38 14.31
CA VAL A 139 -7.58 -12.71 14.57
C VAL A 139 -7.38 -14.20 14.39
N ASN A 140 -6.68 -14.65 13.36
CA ASN A 140 -6.57 -16.08 13.06
C ASN A 140 -5.41 -16.35 12.08
N PRO A 141 -5.00 -17.62 11.94
CA PRO A 141 -4.10 -18.00 10.87
C PRO A 141 -4.80 -18.27 9.52
N ASN A 142 -6.14 -18.23 9.44
CA ASN A 142 -6.93 -18.78 8.31
C ASN A 142 -8.18 -17.94 7.99
N THR A 143 -8.73 -18.06 6.78
CA THR A 143 -9.91 -17.33 6.29
C THR A 143 -11.12 -17.33 7.25
N THR A 144 -11.43 -16.20 7.88
CA THR A 144 -12.69 -16.03 8.64
C THR A 144 -13.62 -15.00 8.02
N TRP A 145 -14.91 -15.10 8.37
CA TRP A 145 -15.95 -14.23 7.84
C TRP A 145 -16.78 -13.60 8.96
N ASN A 146 -17.14 -12.33 8.77
CA ASN A 146 -17.85 -11.44 9.70
C ASN A 146 -16.97 -10.88 10.82
N ALA A 147 -17.29 -11.03 12.11
CA ALA A 147 -16.62 -10.21 13.13
C ALA A 147 -16.23 -10.91 14.43
N GLY A 148 -15.10 -10.48 14.99
CA GLY A 148 -14.63 -10.85 16.33
C GLY A 148 -14.21 -12.31 16.46
N ASN A 149 -13.97 -13.02 15.36
CA ASN A 149 -13.55 -14.41 15.42
C ASN A 149 -12.06 -14.53 15.76
N ILE A 150 -11.73 -15.42 16.69
CA ILE A 150 -10.36 -15.73 17.10
C ILE A 150 -10.05 -17.18 16.71
N GLY A 151 -9.06 -17.37 15.83
CA GLY A 151 -8.54 -18.67 15.42
C GLY A 151 -7.29 -19.05 16.20
N THR A 152 -7.09 -20.34 16.43
CA THR A 152 -5.87 -20.87 17.08
C THR A 152 -5.02 -21.59 16.05
N LEU A 153 -3.70 -21.37 16.09
CA LEU A 153 -2.77 -22.11 15.24
C LEU A 153 -2.71 -23.57 15.70
N LEU A 154 -3.30 -24.47 14.92
CA LEU A 154 -3.06 -25.91 15.09
C LEU A 154 -1.59 -26.17 14.75
N ASN A 155 -0.79 -26.62 15.72
CA ASN A 155 0.62 -27.01 15.56
C ASN A 155 0.76 -28.29 14.70
N ASN A 156 0.13 -28.33 13.52
CA ASN A 156 0.24 -29.46 12.61
C ASN A 156 0.36 -28.96 11.17
N PRO A 157 1.57 -28.90 10.61
CA PRO A 157 1.83 -28.39 9.26
C PRO A 157 1.21 -29.28 8.15
N SER A 158 0.64 -30.43 8.50
CA SER A 158 0.00 -31.36 7.55
C SER A 158 -1.45 -31.03 7.19
N LEU A 159 -2.05 -29.96 7.76
CA LEU A 159 -3.40 -29.49 7.40
C LEU A 159 -3.35 -28.18 6.60
N LEU A 160 -2.34 -28.04 5.74
CA LEU A 160 -2.24 -26.98 4.75
C LEU A 160 -2.88 -27.43 3.42
N THR A 161 -4.15 -27.83 3.47
CA THR A 161 -5.01 -27.76 2.28
C THR A 161 -6.01 -26.65 2.51
N ALA A 162 -6.15 -25.80 1.51
CA ALA A 162 -6.86 -24.52 1.51
C ALA A 162 -8.40 -24.64 1.64
N GLU A 163 -8.90 -25.55 2.46
CA GLU A 163 -10.33 -25.78 2.64
C GLU A 163 -10.68 -25.78 4.14
N THR A 164 -11.36 -24.72 4.57
CA THR A 164 -12.30 -24.69 5.72
C THR A 164 -11.76 -24.54 7.14
N THR A 165 -10.57 -23.99 7.36
CA THR A 165 -10.01 -23.87 8.72
C THR A 165 -10.41 -22.62 9.53
N GLY A 166 -11.36 -21.81 9.06
CA GLY A 166 -11.76 -20.56 9.73
C GLY A 166 -13.22 -20.52 10.16
N ASN A 167 -13.48 -19.70 11.17
CA ASN A 167 -14.81 -19.46 11.70
C ASN A 167 -15.67 -18.60 10.75
N ILE A 168 -16.95 -18.95 10.65
CA ILE A 168 -17.96 -18.20 9.90
C ILE A 168 -19.02 -17.70 10.88
N GLY A 169 -19.18 -16.38 10.96
CA GLY A 169 -20.14 -15.74 11.87
C GLY A 169 -19.43 -14.87 12.90
N PHE A 170 -19.88 -14.85 14.15
CA PHE A 170 -19.48 -13.80 15.08
C PHE A 170 -18.90 -14.34 16.39
N PHE A 171 -17.78 -13.78 16.85
CA PHE A 171 -17.22 -14.03 18.17
C PHE A 171 -16.92 -15.51 18.47
N ASN A 172 -16.60 -16.30 17.46
CA ASN A 172 -16.17 -17.67 17.68
C ASN A 172 -14.69 -17.72 18.08
N ASN A 173 -14.33 -18.59 19.01
CA ASN A 173 -12.97 -18.84 19.48
C ASN A 173 -12.55 -20.28 19.14
N GLY A 174 -11.39 -20.46 18.53
CA GLY A 174 -10.95 -21.73 17.95
C GLY A 174 -11.20 -21.79 16.45
N ASN A 175 -11.39 -22.97 15.86
CA ASN A 175 -11.38 -23.15 14.40
C ASN A 175 -12.68 -23.81 13.89
N ASN A 176 -13.06 -23.47 12.65
CA ASN A 176 -14.13 -24.12 11.88
C ASN A 176 -15.54 -23.99 12.50
N ASN A 177 -15.73 -23.03 13.40
CA ASN A 177 -17.03 -22.83 14.02
C ASN A 177 -17.94 -22.04 13.07
N PHE A 178 -19.19 -22.48 12.94
CA PHE A 178 -20.25 -21.80 12.21
C PHE A 178 -21.28 -21.23 13.20
N GLY A 179 -21.66 -19.97 13.04
CA GLY A 179 -22.63 -19.29 13.91
C GLY A 179 -21.92 -18.32 14.86
N GLY A 180 -22.23 -18.36 16.16
CA GLY A 180 -21.66 -17.35 17.07
C GLY A 180 -21.37 -17.78 18.50
N TRP A 181 -20.37 -17.14 19.10
CA TRP A 181 -19.92 -17.42 20.48
C TRP A 181 -19.55 -18.88 20.75
N ASN A 182 -19.19 -19.64 19.72
CA ASN A 182 -18.71 -21.00 19.92
C ASN A 182 -17.24 -20.98 20.36
N THR A 183 -16.86 -21.92 21.22
CA THR A 183 -15.47 -22.12 21.64
C THR A 183 -15.03 -23.55 21.31
N GLY A 184 -13.87 -23.70 20.67
CA GLY A 184 -13.29 -24.99 20.28
C GLY A 184 -13.33 -25.22 18.78
N LEU A 185 -13.65 -26.44 18.34
CA LEU A 185 -13.46 -26.89 16.97
C LEU A 185 -14.78 -27.33 16.32
N SER A 186 -15.05 -26.88 15.10
CA SER A 186 -16.11 -27.41 14.23
C SER A 186 -17.52 -27.40 14.85
N ASN A 187 -17.82 -26.46 15.74
CA ASN A 187 -19.16 -26.34 16.30
C ASN A 187 -20.07 -25.54 15.36
N ALA A 188 -21.34 -25.93 15.21
CA ALA A 188 -22.31 -25.24 14.37
C ALA A 188 -23.51 -24.79 15.20
N GLY A 189 -23.75 -23.49 15.31
CA GLY A 189 -24.84 -22.88 16.06
C GLY A 189 -24.33 -21.80 17.00
N PHE A 190 -24.86 -21.74 18.23
CA PHE A 190 -24.50 -20.70 19.19
C PHE A 190 -24.06 -21.25 20.54
N PHE A 191 -23.08 -20.58 21.16
CA PHE A 191 -22.62 -20.85 22.54
C PHE A 191 -22.16 -22.28 22.80
N ASN A 192 -21.78 -23.04 21.77
CA ASN A 192 -21.28 -24.39 21.97
C ASN A 192 -19.81 -24.36 22.42
N ASN A 193 -19.44 -25.29 23.29
CA ASN A 193 -18.09 -25.40 23.82
C ASN A 193 -17.55 -26.83 23.62
N GLY A 194 -16.41 -26.98 22.96
CA GLY A 194 -15.75 -28.26 22.68
C GLY A 194 -15.65 -28.54 21.19
N THR A 195 -15.88 -29.79 20.78
CA THR A 195 -15.62 -30.22 19.39
C THR A 195 -16.85 -30.81 18.71
N GLY A 196 -17.19 -30.33 17.52
CA GLY A 196 -18.16 -30.98 16.65
C GLY A 196 -19.61 -30.94 17.16
N ASN A 197 -19.94 -30.01 18.06
CA ASN A 197 -21.31 -29.85 18.54
C ASN A 197 -22.18 -29.19 17.46
N THR A 198 -23.32 -29.80 17.14
CA THR A 198 -24.22 -29.35 16.09
C THR A 198 -25.67 -29.43 16.57
N GLY A 199 -26.60 -28.91 15.77
CA GLY A 199 -28.02 -29.07 16.06
C GLY A 199 -28.52 -30.47 15.67
N LEU A 200 -29.83 -30.64 15.56
CA LEU A 200 -30.39 -31.95 15.18
C LEU A 200 -30.01 -32.28 13.72
N GLY A 201 -29.62 -33.54 13.46
CA GLY A 201 -29.09 -34.04 12.18
C GLY A 201 -29.99 -33.97 10.94
N ILE A 202 -31.10 -33.21 10.97
CA ILE A 202 -32.09 -33.11 9.90
C ILE A 202 -32.12 -31.72 9.27
N GLY A 203 -31.64 -31.62 8.02
CA GLY A 203 -31.73 -30.41 7.21
C GLY A 203 -31.19 -29.15 7.90
N PHE A 204 -32.02 -28.10 7.95
CA PHE A 204 -31.65 -26.80 8.54
C PHE A 204 -31.43 -26.84 10.06
N LEU A 205 -31.95 -27.86 10.76
CA LEU A 205 -31.82 -27.94 12.22
C LEU A 205 -30.38 -28.20 12.65
N ARG A 206 -29.49 -28.66 11.75
CA ARG A 206 -28.05 -28.85 12.04
C ARG A 206 -27.36 -27.56 12.46
N ALA A 207 -27.86 -26.40 12.02
CA ALA A 207 -27.32 -25.09 12.36
C ALA A 207 -27.95 -24.50 13.65
N LEU A 208 -29.00 -25.12 14.20
CA LEU A 208 -29.73 -24.63 15.36
C LEU A 208 -29.19 -25.19 16.69
N SER A 209 -27.91 -25.56 16.77
CA SER A 209 -27.31 -25.96 18.05
C SER A 209 -27.29 -24.78 19.01
N LEU A 210 -27.51 -25.05 20.29
CA LEU A 210 -27.39 -24.05 21.33
C LEU A 210 -26.80 -24.65 22.60
N GLY A 211 -25.70 -24.07 23.08
CA GLY A 211 -25.19 -24.33 24.43
C GLY A 211 -24.73 -25.76 24.71
N ASN A 212 -24.41 -26.55 23.68
CA ASN A 212 -23.86 -27.89 23.89
C ASN A 212 -22.41 -27.79 24.40
N THR A 213 -22.08 -28.54 25.44
CA THR A 213 -20.74 -28.60 26.03
C THR A 213 -20.17 -30.01 25.97
N GLY A 214 -18.95 -30.15 25.47
CA GLY A 214 -18.26 -31.41 25.27
C GLY A 214 -18.11 -31.73 23.78
N ASN A 215 -18.18 -33.00 23.37
CA ASN A 215 -17.86 -33.39 22.00
C ASN A 215 -19.00 -34.13 21.29
N PHE A 216 -19.22 -33.77 20.02
CA PHE A 216 -20.13 -34.44 19.10
C PHE A 216 -21.59 -34.52 19.57
N ASN A 217 -22.03 -33.55 20.37
CA ASN A 217 -23.43 -33.46 20.77
C ASN A 217 -24.28 -32.87 19.65
N GLN A 218 -25.49 -33.40 19.50
CA GLN A 218 -26.50 -32.98 18.52
C GLN A 218 -27.76 -32.50 19.23
N GLY A 219 -28.13 -31.24 19.05
CA GLY A 219 -29.35 -30.66 19.62
C GLY A 219 -29.07 -29.46 20.52
N LEU A 220 -29.66 -29.41 21.70
CA LEU A 220 -29.65 -28.22 22.57
C LEU A 220 -29.24 -28.57 24.00
N PHE A 221 -28.34 -27.78 24.59
CA PHE A 221 -27.98 -27.83 26.00
C PHE A 221 -27.54 -29.20 26.52
N ASN A 222 -26.91 -30.02 25.69
CA ASN A 222 -26.34 -31.29 26.11
C ASN A 222 -24.95 -31.09 26.72
N PHE A 223 -24.69 -31.78 27.83
CA PHE A 223 -23.44 -31.72 28.58
C PHE A 223 -22.79 -33.10 28.63
N GLY A 224 -21.66 -33.24 27.95
CA GLY A 224 -20.89 -34.47 27.87
C GLY A 224 -20.61 -34.85 26.41
N ASN A 225 -20.68 -36.12 26.03
CA ASN A 225 -20.24 -36.52 24.68
C ASN A 225 -21.22 -37.44 23.97
N PHE A 226 -21.34 -37.25 22.65
CA PHE A 226 -22.15 -38.07 21.75
C PHE A 226 -23.65 -38.11 22.11
N ASP A 227 -24.16 -37.03 22.72
CA ASP A 227 -25.57 -36.93 23.09
C ASP A 227 -26.41 -36.38 21.93
N LEU A 228 -27.58 -36.99 21.69
CA LEU A 228 -28.59 -36.53 20.75
C LEU A 228 -29.86 -36.12 21.51
N GLY A 229 -30.23 -34.85 21.42
CA GLY A 229 -31.50 -34.33 21.92
C GLY A 229 -31.36 -33.05 22.73
N ILE A 230 -32.08 -32.96 23.85
CA ILE A 230 -32.23 -31.69 24.59
C ILE A 230 -31.93 -31.89 26.07
N GLY A 231 -30.97 -31.14 26.61
CA GLY A 231 -30.74 -31.06 28.05
C GLY A 231 -30.19 -32.35 28.68
N ASN A 232 -29.49 -33.17 27.92
CA ASN A 232 -28.89 -34.40 28.42
C ASN A 232 -27.59 -34.11 29.18
N THR A 233 -27.27 -34.91 30.20
CA THR A 233 -26.03 -34.78 30.99
C THR A 233 -25.39 -36.16 31.19
N GLY A 234 -24.28 -36.39 30.51
CA GLY A 234 -23.52 -37.65 30.52
C GLY A 234 -23.03 -38.01 29.12
N ASN A 235 -22.97 -39.28 28.77
CA ASN A 235 -22.46 -39.70 27.46
C ASN A 235 -23.39 -40.69 26.76
N ASN A 236 -23.44 -40.59 25.44
CA ASN A 236 -24.18 -41.51 24.58
C ASN A 236 -25.68 -41.54 24.92
N LEU A 237 -26.27 -40.38 25.22
CA LEU A 237 -27.69 -40.23 25.52
C LEU A 237 -28.49 -39.88 24.27
N ILE A 238 -29.67 -40.49 24.09
CA ILE A 238 -30.63 -40.13 23.04
C ILE A 238 -31.95 -39.77 23.69
N GLY A 239 -32.27 -38.49 23.81
CA GLY A 239 -33.45 -38.12 24.57
C GLY A 239 -33.57 -36.68 25.02
N ILE A 240 -34.45 -36.47 25.99
CA ILE A 240 -34.70 -35.17 26.60
C ILE A 240 -34.50 -35.28 28.10
N GLY A 241 -33.60 -34.49 28.67
CA GLY A 241 -33.41 -34.36 30.11
C GLY A 241 -32.89 -35.64 30.78
N LEU A 242 -32.09 -36.44 30.08
CA LEU A 242 -31.49 -37.66 30.64
C LEU A 242 -30.23 -37.34 31.44
N THR A 243 -29.96 -38.14 32.47
CA THR A 243 -28.71 -38.08 33.23
C THR A 243 -28.08 -39.46 33.40
N GLY A 244 -26.76 -39.55 33.23
CA GLY A 244 -25.97 -40.80 33.24
C GLY A 244 -25.49 -41.14 31.84
N ASP A 245 -25.14 -42.41 31.59
CA ASP A 245 -24.59 -42.82 30.29
C ASP A 245 -25.45 -43.89 29.62
N HIS A 246 -25.42 -43.95 28.28
CA HIS A 246 -26.04 -45.01 27.46
C HIS A 246 -27.53 -45.21 27.74
N LYS A 247 -28.34 -44.16 27.52
CA LYS A 247 -29.79 -44.20 27.73
C LYS A 247 -30.54 -43.59 26.57
N ILE A 248 -31.71 -44.16 26.29
CA ILE A 248 -32.69 -43.60 25.35
C ILE A 248 -33.98 -43.31 26.11
N GLY A 249 -34.51 -42.09 26.04
CA GLY A 249 -35.71 -41.77 26.81
C GLY A 249 -36.04 -40.30 27.01
N VAL A 250 -36.94 -40.03 27.95
CA VAL A 250 -37.39 -38.69 28.34
C VAL A 250 -37.49 -38.61 29.87
N GLY A 251 -36.64 -37.75 30.46
CA GLY A 251 -36.56 -37.53 31.89
C GLY A 251 -36.36 -38.84 32.67
N PRO A 252 -37.26 -39.20 33.61
CA PRO A 252 -37.12 -40.44 34.38
C PRO A 252 -37.48 -41.71 33.58
N PHE A 253 -38.07 -41.60 32.39
CA PHE A 253 -38.50 -42.74 31.59
C PHE A 253 -37.46 -43.06 30.52
N TYR A 254 -36.65 -44.09 30.74
CA TYR A 254 -35.58 -44.46 29.82
C TYR A 254 -35.41 -45.97 29.70
N ILE A 255 -34.81 -46.39 28.59
CA ILE A 255 -34.25 -47.71 28.39
C ILE A 255 -32.71 -47.61 28.32
N PRO A 256 -31.97 -48.63 28.78
CA PRO A 256 -30.54 -48.74 28.50
C PRO A 256 -30.32 -48.83 26.98
N ALA A 257 -29.32 -48.11 26.49
CA ALA A 257 -28.88 -48.07 25.09
C ALA A 257 -27.72 -49.02 24.85
#